data_AF-A0AB34R2M9-F1
#
_entry.id   AF-A0AB34R2M9-F1
#
_cell.length_a   1.000
_cell.length_b   1.000
_cell.length_c   1.000
_cell.angle_alpha   90.00
_cell.angle_beta   90.00
_cell.angle_gamma   90.00
#
_symmetry.space_group_name_H-M   'P 1'
#
loop_
_entity.id
_entity.type
_entity.pdbx_description
1 polymer ?
#
loop_
_entity_poly.entity_id
_entity_poly.type
_entity_poly.pdbx_seq_one_letter_code
_entity_poly.pdbx_strand_id
1 'polypeptide(L)'
;MNSTQILNILDEEFDNLNRPIFEWREMNYIGSKCTIIRLNHQQWLIAIQSFLLDKKGPYVTIDFYRNDTQNRYQNILMDDLTFKLDNNSYIPFSDIEPHHLQLIKEIKFNEDSFCLKNLNPHDEMDKSGKSFFRNLYEIPSFRNFLWKTPSSLLNFVGLKEGYEKVFETEEWEYPDYLTEPSETVSFKSFAQFLANEVDSVNVGIPNNHWMEWKDYDID
;
A
#
# COMPACT_ATOMS: atom_id res chain seq x y z
N MET A 1 19.17 -5.14 18.47
CA MET A 1 18.44 -6.13 17.65
C MET A 1 19.28 -6.43 16.43
N ASN A 2 19.37 -7.68 15.98
CA ASN A 2 20.07 -8.00 14.73
C ASN A 2 19.05 -8.28 13.60
N SER A 3 19.53 -8.27 12.36
CA SER A 3 18.69 -8.51 11.18
C SER A 3 17.98 -9.88 11.22
N THR A 4 18.63 -10.94 11.71
CA THR A 4 18.03 -12.28 11.84
C THR A 4 16.78 -12.29 12.73
N GLN A 5 16.81 -11.59 13.88
CA GLN A 5 15.64 -11.51 14.77
C GLN A 5 14.46 -10.78 14.10
N ILE A 6 14.75 -9.78 13.27
CA ILE A 6 13.72 -9.04 12.53
C ILE A 6 13.10 -9.94 11.46
N LEU A 7 13.92 -10.67 10.71
CA LEU A 7 13.45 -11.63 9.70
C LEU A 7 12.59 -12.73 10.32
N ASN A 8 13.02 -13.35 11.41
CA ASN A 8 12.21 -14.37 12.08
C ASN A 8 10.83 -13.85 12.51
N ILE A 9 10.74 -12.59 12.95
CA ILE A 9 9.44 -11.97 13.25
C ILE A 9 8.59 -11.88 11.99
N LEU A 10 9.16 -11.44 10.87
CA LEU A 10 8.44 -11.27 9.62
C LEU A 10 8.01 -12.61 9.03
N ASP A 11 8.86 -13.63 9.07
CA ASP A 11 8.53 -14.99 8.64
C ASP A 11 7.37 -15.55 9.48
N GLU A 12 7.43 -15.42 10.81
CA GLU A 12 6.35 -15.83 11.71
C GLU A 12 5.01 -15.13 11.36
N GLU A 13 5.01 -13.84 11.05
CA GLU A 13 3.78 -13.13 10.65
C GLU A 13 3.29 -13.57 9.26
N PHE A 14 4.19 -13.73 8.28
CA PHE A 14 3.82 -14.17 6.93
C PHE A 14 3.24 -15.59 6.92
N ASP A 15 3.80 -16.51 7.71
CA ASP A 15 3.29 -17.88 7.91
C ASP A 15 1.89 -17.88 8.53
N ASN A 16 1.60 -16.93 9.41
CA ASN A 16 0.28 -16.73 10.00
C ASN A 16 -0.71 -16.00 9.07
N LEU A 17 -0.34 -15.78 7.80
CA LEU A 17 -1.11 -15.03 6.80
C LEU A 17 -1.35 -13.57 7.19
N ASN A 18 -0.54 -13.02 8.09
CA ASN A 18 -0.55 -11.61 8.46
C ASN A 18 0.25 -10.80 7.42
N ARG A 19 -0.23 -10.78 6.18
CA ARG A 19 0.44 -10.12 5.05
C ARG A 19 -0.54 -9.58 4.01
N PRO A 20 -0.15 -8.56 3.22
CA PRO A 20 -0.88 -8.22 2.00
C PRO A 20 -0.99 -9.44 1.08
N ILE A 21 -2.19 -9.78 0.62
CA ILE A 21 -2.40 -10.93 -0.27
C ILE A 21 -2.66 -10.37 -1.67
N PHE A 22 -1.66 -10.28 -2.53
CA PHE A 22 -1.84 -9.76 -3.90
C PHE A 22 -2.53 -10.77 -4.82
N GLU A 23 -2.47 -12.05 -4.46
CA GLU A 23 -2.99 -13.21 -5.17
C GLU A 23 -4.46 -13.57 -4.80
N TRP A 24 -5.26 -12.61 -4.33
CA TRP A 24 -6.61 -12.86 -3.81
C TRP A 24 -7.74 -12.63 -4.83
N ARG A 25 -8.45 -13.70 -5.21
CA ARG A 25 -9.52 -13.70 -6.24
C ARG A 25 -10.85 -13.02 -5.87
N GLU A 26 -10.90 -12.25 -4.79
CA GLU A 26 -12.06 -11.41 -4.46
C GLU A 26 -11.72 -9.91 -4.53
N MET A 27 -10.51 -9.55 -4.95
CA MET A 27 -10.11 -8.16 -5.10
C MET A 27 -9.07 -8.00 -6.22
N ASN A 28 -8.96 -6.78 -6.74
CA ASN A 28 -7.97 -6.40 -7.73
C ASN A 28 -6.86 -5.61 -7.05
N TYR A 29 -5.64 -6.12 -7.11
CA TYR A 29 -4.46 -5.38 -6.70
C TYR A 29 -4.14 -4.27 -7.71
N ILE A 30 -3.92 -3.04 -7.23
CA ILE A 30 -3.61 -1.87 -8.07
C ILE A 30 -2.16 -1.42 -7.85
N GLY A 31 -1.68 -1.41 -6.61
CA GLY A 31 -0.30 -1.07 -6.29
C GLY A 31 -0.07 -0.90 -4.81
N SER A 32 1.18 -0.70 -4.40
CA SER A 32 1.54 -0.60 -3.00
C SER A 32 2.78 0.27 -2.76
N LYS A 33 2.96 0.69 -1.51
CA LYS A 33 4.14 1.38 -1.01
C LYS A 33 4.62 0.75 0.28
N CYS A 34 5.92 0.52 0.38
CA CYS A 34 6.58 0.05 1.59
C CYS A 34 7.30 1.22 2.27
N THR A 35 7.05 1.39 3.57
CA THR A 35 7.71 2.37 4.42
C THR A 35 8.39 1.64 5.59
N ILE A 36 9.69 1.83 5.73
CA ILE A 36 10.54 1.18 6.73
C ILE A 36 11.05 2.25 7.67
N ILE A 37 10.75 2.12 8.96
CA ILE A 37 11.05 3.13 9.97
C ILE A 37 11.82 2.49 11.11
N ARG A 38 13.03 2.99 11.35
CA ARG A 38 13.76 2.70 12.58
C ARG A 38 13.50 3.84 13.56
N LEU A 39 12.84 3.52 14.68
CA LEU A 39 12.48 4.49 15.70
C LEU A 39 13.65 4.77 16.63
N ASN A 40 14.34 3.70 17.05
CA ASN A 40 15.55 3.75 17.85
C ASN A 40 16.31 2.41 17.76
N HIS A 41 17.34 2.22 18.59
CA HIS A 41 18.13 0.97 18.66
C HIS A 41 17.34 -0.31 18.99
N GLN A 42 16.12 -0.18 19.49
CA GLN A 42 15.28 -1.30 19.93
C GLN A 42 13.95 -1.39 19.20
N GLN A 43 13.43 -0.30 18.61
CA GLN A 43 12.09 -0.26 18.03
C GLN A 43 12.13 0.03 16.53
N TRP A 44 11.33 -0.71 15.78
CA TRP A 44 11.16 -0.54 14.35
C TRP A 44 9.70 -0.76 13.93
N LEU A 45 9.38 -0.24 12.75
CA LEU A 45 8.09 -0.39 12.09
C LEU A 45 8.32 -0.63 10.59
N ILE A 46 7.64 -1.61 10.02
CA ILE A 46 7.42 -1.72 8.57
C ILE A 46 5.94 -1.49 8.34
N ALA A 47 5.59 -0.62 7.39
CA ALA A 47 4.23 -0.40 6.96
C ALA A 47 4.13 -0.66 5.45
N ILE A 48 3.29 -1.61 5.06
CA ILE A 48 2.97 -1.86 3.64
C ILE A 48 1.57 -1.33 3.38
N GLN A 49 1.49 -0.28 2.57
CA GLN A 49 0.24 0.35 2.14
C GLN A 49 -0.16 -0.23 0.80
N SER A 50 -1.32 -0.88 0.70
CA SER A 50 -1.81 -1.49 -0.54
C SER A 50 -3.08 -0.79 -1.00
N PHE A 51 -3.11 -0.34 -2.26
CA PHE A 51 -4.31 0.17 -2.91
C PHE A 51 -4.97 -0.95 -3.69
N LEU A 52 -6.21 -1.27 -3.30
CA LEU A 52 -6.95 -2.44 -3.73
C LEU A 52 -8.34 -2.01 -4.20
N LEU A 53 -8.98 -2.84 -5.02
CA LEU A 53 -10.34 -2.61 -5.50
C LEU A 53 -11.15 -3.91 -5.39
N ASP A 54 -12.24 -3.89 -4.64
CA ASP A 54 -13.19 -5.01 -4.58
C ASP A 54 -14.60 -4.61 -5.05
N LYS A 55 -15.59 -5.46 -4.80
CA LYS A 55 -17.00 -5.23 -5.15
C LYS A 55 -17.64 -4.05 -4.41
N LYS A 56 -17.10 -3.61 -3.27
CA LYS A 56 -17.57 -2.45 -2.50
C LYS A 56 -16.86 -1.18 -2.92
N GLY A 57 -15.63 -1.30 -3.40
CA GLY A 57 -14.92 -0.23 -4.09
C GLY A 57 -13.43 -0.20 -3.83
N PRO A 58 -12.77 0.91 -4.20
CA PRO A 58 -11.37 1.10 -3.91
C PRO A 58 -11.17 1.35 -2.42
N TYR A 59 -10.07 0.83 -1.89
CA TYR A 59 -9.66 1.04 -0.51
C TYR A 59 -8.15 0.93 -0.39
N VAL A 60 -7.62 1.48 0.70
CA VAL A 60 -6.23 1.28 1.10
C VAL A 60 -6.20 0.40 2.34
N THR A 61 -5.37 -0.64 2.33
CA THR A 61 -4.98 -1.34 3.57
C THR A 61 -3.59 -0.92 3.99
N ILE A 62 -3.34 -0.91 5.30
CA ILE A 62 -2.01 -0.70 5.85
C ILE A 62 -1.68 -1.85 6.79
N ASP A 63 -0.70 -2.65 6.38
CA ASP A 63 -0.16 -3.77 7.12
C ASP A 63 1.08 -3.32 7.89
N PHE A 64 0.97 -3.26 9.21
CA PHE A 64 2.04 -2.86 10.11
C PHE A 64 2.71 -4.07 10.74
N TYR A 65 4.04 -4.10 10.69
CA TYR A 65 4.90 -5.03 11.41
C TYR A 65 5.79 -4.26 12.36
N ARG A 66 5.85 -4.68 13.62
CA ARG A 66 6.60 -3.97 14.66
C ARG A 66 6.99 -4.90 15.80
N ASN A 67 7.91 -4.44 16.62
CA ASN A 67 8.51 -5.23 17.69
C ASN A 67 8.37 -4.62 19.10
N ASP A 68 7.61 -3.54 19.22
CA ASP A 68 7.38 -2.80 20.47
C ASP A 68 6.22 -3.36 21.31
N THR A 69 5.40 -4.26 20.76
CA THR A 69 4.26 -4.86 21.47
C THR A 69 4.23 -6.38 21.33
N GLN A 70 3.39 -7.04 22.14
CA GLN A 70 3.14 -8.48 22.01
C GLN A 70 2.42 -8.82 20.70
N ASN A 71 1.59 -7.91 20.18
CA ASN A 71 0.98 -8.06 18.87
C ASN A 71 1.82 -7.35 17.82
N ARG A 72 2.64 -8.12 17.11
CA ARG A 72 3.63 -7.60 16.17
C ARG A 72 3.01 -7.17 14.85
N TYR A 73 1.78 -7.61 14.57
CA TYR A 73 1.04 -7.26 13.37
C TYR A 73 -0.24 -6.47 13.68
N GLN A 74 -0.52 -5.48 12.84
CA GLN A 74 -1.79 -4.76 12.85
C GLN A 74 -2.18 -4.39 11.42
N ASN A 75 -3.42 -4.65 11.04
CA ASN A 75 -3.99 -4.18 9.78
C ASN A 75 -4.96 -3.01 10.02
N ILE A 76 -4.90 -2.00 9.17
CA ILE A 76 -5.87 -0.90 9.11
C ILE A 76 -6.50 -0.86 7.72
N LEU A 77 -7.83 -0.88 7.66
CA LEU A 77 -8.60 -0.67 6.44
C LEU A 77 -9.06 0.79 6.34
N MET A 78 -8.85 1.40 5.18
CA MET A 78 -9.28 2.75 4.84
C MET A 78 -10.11 2.72 3.55
N ASP A 79 -11.44 2.73 3.70
CA ASP A 79 -12.42 2.55 2.62
C ASP A 79 -13.34 3.78 2.41
N ASP A 80 -12.91 4.95 2.86
CA ASP A 80 -13.68 6.19 2.88
C ASP A 80 -13.58 7.03 1.59
N LEU A 81 -13.32 6.38 0.44
CA LEU A 81 -13.23 7.08 -0.84
C LEU A 81 -14.62 7.55 -1.31
N THR A 82 -14.73 8.85 -1.60
CA THR A 82 -15.95 9.45 -2.17
C THR A 82 -15.66 10.22 -3.45
N PHE A 83 -16.63 10.24 -4.35
CA PHE A 83 -16.44 10.77 -5.70
C PHE A 83 -17.38 11.94 -5.92
N LYS A 84 -16.80 13.07 -6.34
CA LYS A 84 -17.58 14.23 -6.76
C LYS A 84 -17.73 14.23 -8.27
N LEU A 85 -18.98 14.23 -8.71
CA LEU A 85 -19.32 14.24 -10.11
C LEU A 85 -19.35 15.66 -10.70
N ASP A 86 -19.46 15.70 -12.03
CA ASP A 86 -19.53 16.89 -12.86
C ASP A 86 -20.61 17.89 -12.45
N ASN A 87 -21.73 17.37 -11.96
CA ASN A 87 -22.91 18.08 -11.45
C ASN A 87 -22.77 18.52 -9.97
N ASN A 88 -21.58 18.34 -9.37
CA ASN A 88 -21.27 18.56 -7.94
C ASN A 88 -21.96 17.63 -6.94
N SER A 89 -22.61 16.54 -7.37
CA SER A 89 -23.09 15.51 -6.44
C SER A 89 -21.94 14.64 -5.95
N TYR A 90 -22.02 14.20 -4.70
CA TYR A 90 -21.13 13.18 -4.14
C TYR A 90 -21.82 11.83 -4.17
N ILE A 91 -21.10 10.80 -4.61
CA ILE A 91 -21.55 9.42 -4.55
C ILE A 91 -20.45 8.52 -3.95
N PRO A 92 -20.83 7.51 -3.15
CA PRO A 92 -19.90 6.46 -2.74
C PRO A 92 -19.60 5.54 -3.92
N PHE A 93 -18.49 4.78 -3.86
CA PHE A 93 -18.17 3.85 -4.95
C PHE A 93 -19.21 2.76 -5.13
N SER A 94 -19.83 2.28 -4.06
CA SER A 94 -20.87 1.24 -4.12
C SER A 94 -22.03 1.60 -5.06
N ASP A 95 -22.22 2.90 -5.32
CA ASP A 95 -23.29 3.44 -6.15
C ASP A 95 -22.75 3.96 -7.50
N ILE A 96 -21.47 3.73 -7.81
CA ILE A 96 -20.84 4.06 -9.09
C ILE A 96 -21.21 3.02 -10.13
N GLU A 97 -21.93 3.49 -11.13
CA GLU A 97 -22.12 2.79 -12.39
C GLU A 97 -20.99 3.15 -13.37
N PRO A 98 -20.68 2.30 -14.37
CA PRO A 98 -19.60 2.56 -15.33
C PRO A 98 -19.65 3.93 -16.01
N HIS A 99 -20.85 4.47 -16.25
CA HIS A 99 -21.03 5.79 -16.86
C HIS A 99 -20.68 6.96 -15.91
N HIS A 100 -20.70 6.75 -14.60
CA HIS A 100 -20.29 7.76 -13.62
C HIS A 100 -18.77 7.98 -13.64
N LEU A 101 -17.96 6.98 -14.00
CA LEU A 101 -16.49 7.09 -14.00
C LEU A 101 -15.97 8.25 -14.85
N GLN A 102 -16.65 8.54 -15.97
CA GLN A 102 -16.31 9.64 -16.87
C GLN A 102 -16.70 11.02 -16.33
N LEU A 103 -17.56 11.06 -15.31
CA LEU A 103 -18.09 12.28 -14.71
C LEU A 103 -17.36 12.64 -13.41
N ILE A 104 -16.39 11.84 -12.97
CA ILE A 104 -15.66 12.10 -11.73
C ILE A 104 -14.71 13.28 -11.96
N LYS A 105 -14.95 14.39 -11.24
CA LYS A 105 -14.06 15.56 -11.25
C LYS A 105 -13.05 15.55 -10.11
N GLU A 106 -13.38 14.90 -9.01
CA GLU A 106 -12.62 14.95 -7.77
C GLU A 106 -12.87 13.66 -6.98
N ILE A 107 -11.79 13.08 -6.46
CA ILE A 107 -11.80 11.95 -5.54
C ILE A 107 -11.41 12.50 -4.18
N LYS A 108 -12.17 12.18 -3.14
CA LYS A 108 -11.82 12.48 -1.76
C LYS A 108 -11.46 11.21 -1.02
N PHE A 109 -10.47 11.30 -0.16
CA PHE A 109 -10.01 10.20 0.69
C PHE A 109 -9.54 10.81 2.01
N ASN A 110 -10.22 10.49 3.11
CA ASN A 110 -10.10 11.21 4.38
C ASN A 110 -10.34 12.72 4.20
N GLU A 111 -9.43 13.55 4.70
CA GLU A 111 -9.49 15.01 4.62
C GLU A 111 -8.92 15.56 3.31
N ASP A 112 -8.32 14.71 2.48
CA ASP A 112 -7.64 15.10 1.25
C ASP A 112 -8.56 15.01 0.03
N SER A 113 -8.24 15.79 -1.01
CA SER A 113 -8.94 15.77 -2.29
C SER A 113 -7.98 15.74 -3.47
N PHE A 114 -8.26 14.91 -4.46
CA PHE A 114 -7.54 14.80 -5.72
C PHE A 114 -8.42 15.23 -6.89
N CYS A 115 -8.00 16.26 -7.62
CA CYS A 115 -8.76 16.80 -8.76
C CYS A 115 -8.34 16.15 -10.08
N LEU A 116 -9.30 15.61 -10.83
CA LEU A 116 -9.09 14.94 -12.12
C LEU A 116 -9.05 15.91 -13.30
N LYS A 117 -9.42 17.20 -13.12
CA LYS A 117 -9.56 18.21 -14.19
C LYS A 117 -8.31 18.43 -15.06
N ASN A 118 -7.12 18.05 -14.59
CA ASN A 118 -5.86 18.22 -15.32
C ASN A 118 -5.39 16.93 -16.00
N LEU A 119 -6.15 15.86 -15.88
CA LEU A 119 -5.86 14.57 -16.50
C LEU A 119 -6.63 14.54 -17.83
N ASN A 120 -5.88 14.55 -18.94
CA ASN A 120 -6.42 14.24 -20.28
C ASN A 120 -6.38 12.72 -20.60
N PRO A 121 -7.11 11.82 -19.91
CA PRO A 121 -7.27 10.47 -20.45
C PRO A 121 -8.72 9.97 -20.53
N HIS A 122 -9.75 10.84 -20.60
CA HIS A 122 -11.13 10.35 -20.69
C HIS A 122 -11.44 9.57 -21.98
N ASP A 123 -10.68 9.76 -23.05
CA ASP A 123 -10.97 9.16 -24.36
C ASP A 123 -10.33 7.77 -24.57
N GLU A 124 -9.34 7.36 -23.76
CA GLU A 124 -8.57 6.11 -23.95
C GLU A 124 -8.60 5.14 -22.76
N MET A 125 -9.18 5.53 -21.61
CA MET A 125 -9.28 4.63 -20.45
C MET A 125 -10.32 3.52 -20.71
N ASP A 126 -9.87 2.27 -20.61
CA ASP A 126 -10.74 1.10 -20.60
C ASP A 126 -11.81 1.22 -19.48
N LYS A 127 -13.04 0.83 -19.82
CA LYS A 127 -14.29 1.27 -19.17
C LYS A 127 -14.68 0.47 -17.92
N SER A 128 -13.77 -0.37 -17.42
CA SER A 128 -13.95 -1.10 -16.17
C SER A 128 -13.41 -0.28 -14.99
N GLY A 129 -13.98 -0.45 -13.79
CA GLY A 129 -13.50 0.23 -12.58
C GLY A 129 -12.02 -0.07 -12.29
N LYS A 130 -11.57 -1.30 -12.58
CA LYS A 130 -10.16 -1.72 -12.44
C LYS A 130 -9.23 -0.91 -13.33
N SER A 131 -9.53 -0.83 -14.62
CA SER A 131 -8.71 -0.08 -15.57
C SER A 131 -8.70 1.42 -15.24
N PHE A 132 -9.82 1.97 -14.76
CA PHE A 132 -9.89 3.35 -14.28
C PHE A 132 -8.88 3.62 -13.15
N PHE A 133 -8.87 2.81 -12.09
CA PHE A 133 -7.96 3.02 -10.96
C PHE A 133 -6.49 2.69 -11.28
N ARG A 134 -6.22 1.70 -12.15
CA ARG A 134 -4.85 1.43 -12.63
C ARG A 134 -4.28 2.62 -13.40
N ASN A 135 -5.05 3.17 -14.33
CA ASN A 135 -4.64 4.37 -15.07
C ASN A 135 -4.43 5.59 -14.16
N LEU A 136 -5.25 5.74 -13.10
CA LEU A 136 -5.03 6.75 -12.08
C LEU A 136 -3.73 6.49 -11.29
N TYR A 137 -3.48 5.23 -10.94
CA TYR A 137 -2.29 4.82 -10.20
C TYR A 137 -0.99 5.14 -10.92
N GLU A 138 -0.98 5.14 -12.26
CA GLU A 138 0.20 5.54 -13.05
C GLU A 138 0.59 7.02 -12.83
N ILE A 139 -0.31 7.86 -12.32
CA ILE A 139 -0.08 9.28 -12.09
C ILE A 139 0.59 9.50 -10.72
N PRO A 140 1.82 10.06 -10.66
CA PRO A 140 2.55 10.22 -9.38
C PRO A 140 1.81 11.06 -8.33
N SER A 141 1.09 12.11 -8.75
CA SER A 141 0.31 12.94 -7.82
C SER A 141 -0.88 12.20 -7.21
N PHE A 142 -1.43 11.20 -7.91
CA PHE A 142 -2.47 10.35 -7.35
C PHE A 142 -1.90 9.39 -6.31
N ARG A 143 -0.73 8.79 -6.58
CA ARG A 143 -0.03 7.95 -5.59
C ARG A 143 0.31 8.73 -4.32
N ASN A 144 0.83 9.95 -4.46
CA ASN A 144 1.11 10.84 -3.33
C ASN A 144 -0.14 11.22 -2.51
N PHE A 145 -1.32 11.22 -3.14
CA PHE A 145 -2.60 11.45 -2.47
C PHE A 145 -3.08 10.23 -1.67
N LEU A 146 -2.77 9.01 -2.14
CA LEU A 146 -3.12 7.78 -1.44
C LEU A 146 -2.27 7.54 -0.20
N TRP A 147 -0.96 7.76 -0.32
CA TRP A 147 0.01 7.29 0.66
C TRP A 147 0.16 8.17 1.88
N LYS A 148 0.13 7.52 3.03
CA LYS A 148 0.33 8.15 4.33
C LYS A 148 1.82 8.38 4.57
N THR A 149 2.12 9.54 5.14
CA THR A 149 3.47 9.93 5.49
C THR A 149 3.98 9.09 6.67
N PRO A 150 5.31 8.98 6.86
CA PRO A 150 5.89 8.31 8.02
C PRO A 150 5.29 8.77 9.36
N SER A 151 5.10 10.08 9.57
CA SER A 151 4.48 10.59 10.80
C SER A 151 3.02 10.12 10.97
N SER A 152 2.22 10.11 9.90
CA SER A 152 0.85 9.59 9.95
C SER A 152 0.83 8.09 10.27
N LEU A 153 1.77 7.32 9.73
CA LEU A 153 1.91 5.89 10.00
C LEU A 153 2.22 5.63 11.49
N LEU A 154 3.11 6.42 12.10
CA LEU A 154 3.39 6.31 13.54
C LEU A 154 2.17 6.66 14.40
N ASN A 155 1.42 7.69 14.01
CA ASN A 155 0.21 8.10 14.71
C ASN A 155 -0.86 6.99 14.71
N PHE A 156 -1.03 6.25 13.61
CA PHE A 156 -1.98 5.13 13.53
C PHE A 156 -1.71 4.01 14.55
N VAL A 157 -0.44 3.77 14.88
CA VAL A 157 -0.02 2.72 15.82
C VAL A 157 0.27 3.25 17.23
N GLY A 158 -0.08 4.52 17.49
CA GLY A 158 0.05 5.18 18.80
C GLY A 158 1.49 5.52 19.20
N LEU A 159 2.39 5.63 18.23
CA LEU A 159 3.80 5.96 18.46
C LEU A 159 4.05 7.46 18.28
N LYS A 160 4.96 8.02 19.09
CA LYS A 160 5.31 9.43 19.03
C LYS A 160 6.00 9.78 17.72
N GLU A 161 5.82 11.01 17.25
CA GLU A 161 6.57 11.55 16.12
C GLU A 161 8.08 11.55 16.44
N GLY A 162 8.85 10.84 15.62
CA GLY A 162 10.32 10.76 15.70
C GLY A 162 10.84 9.42 15.24
N TYR A 163 11.83 9.43 14.35
CA TYR A 163 12.54 8.24 13.87
C TYR A 163 14.00 8.57 13.59
N GLU A 164 14.89 7.60 13.82
CA GLU A 164 16.32 7.70 13.49
C GLU A 164 16.52 7.63 11.97
N LYS A 165 15.81 6.71 11.31
CA LYS A 165 15.93 6.45 9.88
C LYS A 165 14.58 6.09 9.28
N VAL A 166 14.39 6.51 8.04
CA VAL A 166 13.24 6.14 7.21
C VAL A 166 13.70 5.80 5.80
N PHE A 167 13.09 4.77 5.22
CA PHE A 167 13.21 4.44 3.81
C PHE A 167 11.81 4.18 3.24
N GLU A 168 11.54 4.67 2.04
CA GLU A 168 10.27 4.50 1.35
C GLU A 168 10.52 4.02 -0.09
N THR A 169 9.72 3.05 -0.55
CA THR A 169 9.75 2.58 -1.94
C THR A 169 8.37 2.16 -2.41
N GLU A 170 8.09 2.38 -3.69
CA GLU A 170 6.91 1.85 -4.40
C GLU A 170 7.26 0.63 -5.26
N GLU A 171 8.55 0.32 -5.39
CA GLU A 171 9.06 -0.80 -6.19
C GLU A 171 9.97 -1.67 -5.31
N TRP A 172 9.55 -2.91 -5.06
CA TRP A 172 10.37 -3.88 -4.32
C TRP A 172 9.97 -5.32 -4.63
N GLU A 173 10.89 -6.23 -4.38
CA GLU A 173 10.64 -7.67 -4.40
C GLU A 173 9.73 -8.04 -3.22
N TYR A 174 8.51 -8.47 -3.50
CA TYR A 174 7.55 -8.96 -2.54
C TYR A 174 7.60 -10.50 -2.49
N PRO A 175 7.67 -11.12 -1.29
CA PRO A 175 7.56 -12.57 -1.15
C PRO A 175 6.16 -13.05 -1.54
N ASP A 176 6.10 -14.02 -2.45
CA ASP A 176 4.84 -14.69 -2.80
C ASP A 176 4.40 -15.67 -1.70
N TYR A 177 3.29 -16.39 -1.91
CA TYR A 177 2.76 -17.34 -0.92
C TYR A 177 3.65 -18.56 -0.64
N LEU A 178 4.73 -18.77 -1.40
CA LEU A 178 5.65 -19.89 -1.24
C LEU A 178 7.03 -19.47 -0.73
N THR A 179 7.27 -18.16 -0.59
CA THR A 179 8.57 -17.59 -0.29
C THR A 179 8.48 -16.84 1.02
N GLU A 180 9.37 -17.14 1.97
CA GLU A 180 9.43 -16.39 3.22
C GLU A 180 10.09 -15.01 3.01
N PRO A 181 9.74 -13.98 3.79
CA PRO A 181 10.49 -12.72 3.83
C PRO A 181 12.01 -12.93 3.93
N SER A 182 12.47 -13.85 4.78
CA SER A 182 13.88 -14.17 4.95
C SER A 182 14.55 -14.86 3.76
N GLU A 183 13.82 -15.16 2.68
CA GLU A 183 14.37 -15.69 1.44
C GLU A 183 14.60 -14.58 0.40
N THR A 184 13.79 -13.52 0.42
CA THR A 184 13.87 -12.39 -0.53
C THR A 184 15.04 -11.44 -0.27
N VAL A 185 15.55 -10.79 -1.32
CA VAL A 185 16.65 -9.80 -1.21
C VAL A 185 16.17 -8.53 -0.51
N SER A 186 14.97 -8.07 -0.85
CA SER A 186 14.34 -6.88 -0.28
C SER A 186 14.21 -6.97 1.25
N PHE A 187 13.54 -7.99 1.79
CA PHE A 187 13.28 -8.09 3.23
C PHE A 187 14.56 -8.37 4.03
N LYS A 188 15.54 -9.10 3.48
CA LYS A 188 16.89 -9.18 4.06
C LYS A 188 17.50 -7.80 4.21
N SER A 189 17.43 -6.96 3.17
CA SER A 189 17.96 -5.61 3.22
C SER A 189 17.17 -4.69 4.15
N PHE A 190 15.84 -4.85 4.22
CA PHE A 190 14.97 -4.13 5.15
C PHE A 190 15.38 -4.42 6.59
N ALA A 191 15.59 -5.70 6.92
CA ALA A 191 16.03 -6.12 8.24
C ALA A 191 17.44 -5.58 8.58
N GLN A 192 18.38 -5.56 7.63
CA GLN A 192 19.71 -4.96 7.82
C GLN A 192 19.63 -3.45 8.06
N PHE A 193 18.80 -2.73 7.31
CA PHE A 193 18.57 -1.30 7.49
C PHE A 193 17.97 -1.01 8.87
N LEU A 194 16.95 -1.78 9.26
CA LEU A 194 16.32 -1.69 10.58
C LEU A 194 17.24 -2.10 11.72
N ALA A 195 18.21 -2.99 11.49
CA ALA A 195 19.25 -3.35 12.45
C ALA A 195 20.39 -2.31 12.52
N ASN A 196 20.40 -1.31 11.63
CA ASN A 196 21.48 -0.34 11.46
C ASN A 196 22.82 -1.00 11.06
N GLU A 197 22.72 -2.06 10.26
CA GLU A 197 23.86 -2.76 9.65
C GLU A 197 24.26 -2.12 8.31
N VAL A 198 23.32 -1.42 7.65
CA VAL A 198 23.51 -0.71 6.38
C VAL A 198 22.81 0.66 6.38
N ASP A 199 23.28 1.57 5.52
CA ASP A 199 22.66 2.89 5.31
C ASP A 199 21.76 2.95 4.06
N SER A 200 21.93 2.01 3.13
CA SER A 200 21.13 1.92 1.91
C SER A 200 20.37 0.60 1.85
N VAL A 201 19.17 0.65 1.26
CA VAL A 201 18.30 -0.51 1.08
C VAL A 201 18.40 -1.02 -0.36
N ASN A 202 18.62 -2.33 -0.52
CA ASN A 202 18.48 -3.04 -1.78
C ASN A 202 17.05 -3.57 -1.88
N VAL A 203 16.29 -3.08 -2.86
CA VAL A 203 14.87 -3.43 -3.05
C VAL A 203 14.65 -4.75 -3.79
N GLY A 204 15.72 -5.48 -4.16
CA GLY A 204 15.62 -6.72 -4.92
C GLY A 204 15.20 -6.49 -6.37
N ILE A 205 14.62 -7.52 -7.00
CA ILE A 205 13.97 -7.40 -8.31
C ILE A 205 12.49 -7.11 -8.07
N PRO A 206 11.98 -5.89 -8.38
CA PRO A 206 10.59 -5.57 -8.12
C PRO A 206 9.62 -6.49 -8.84
N ASN A 207 8.64 -7.02 -8.08
CA ASN A 207 7.54 -7.84 -8.61
C ASN A 207 6.18 -7.36 -8.06
N ASN A 208 6.12 -6.22 -7.37
CA ASN A 208 4.91 -5.70 -6.75
C ASN A 208 4.11 -4.78 -7.68
N HIS A 209 4.34 -4.81 -8.99
CA HIS A 209 3.51 -4.07 -9.96
C HIS A 209 2.23 -4.87 -10.27
N TRP A 210 1.07 -4.21 -10.45
CA TRP A 210 -0.21 -4.91 -10.66
C TRP A 210 -0.22 -5.85 -11.87
N MET A 211 0.60 -5.58 -12.89
CA MET A 211 0.71 -6.44 -14.07
C MET A 211 1.20 -7.86 -13.73
N GLU A 212 2.02 -8.00 -12.69
CA GLU A 212 2.55 -9.30 -12.22
C GLU A 212 1.46 -10.17 -11.57
N TRP A 213 0.39 -9.53 -11.07
CA TRP A 213 -0.66 -10.18 -10.27
C TRP A 213 -2.03 -10.23 -10.96
N LYS A 214 -2.12 -9.74 -12.21
CA LYS A 214 -3.40 -9.63 -12.94
C LYS A 214 -4.13 -10.96 -13.16
N ASP A 215 -3.42 -12.09 -13.10
CA ASP A 215 -4.02 -13.43 -13.25
C ASP A 215 -4.91 -13.81 -12.06
N TYR A 216 -4.84 -13.05 -10.97
CA TYR A 216 -5.67 -13.18 -9.77
C TYR A 216 -6.81 -12.17 -9.71
N ASP A 217 -6.92 -11.27 -10.71
CA ASP A 217 -7.98 -10.26 -10.76
C ASP A 217 -9.38 -10.89 -10.76
N ILE A 218 -10.33 -10.14 -10.22
CA ILE A 218 -11.75 -10.44 -10.40
C ILE A 218 -12.19 -9.86 -11.75
N ASP A 219 -13.06 -10.60 -12.44
CA ASP A 219 -13.73 -10.14 -13.67
C ASP A 219 -14.77 -9.04 -13.40
#